data_AF-A0A1E5GJT8-F1
#
_entry.id   AF-A0A1E5GJT8-F1
#
_cell.length_a   1.000
_cell.length_b   1.000
_cell.length_c   1.000
_cell.angle_alpha   90.00
_cell.angle_beta   90.00
_cell.angle_gamma   90.00
#
_symmetry.space_group_name_H-M   'P 1'
#
loop_
_entity.id
_entity.type
_entity.pdbx_description
1 polymer ?
#
loop_
_entity_poly.entity_id
_entity_poly.type
_entity_poly.pdbx_seq_one_letter_code
_entity_poly.pdbx_strand_id
1 'polypeptide(L)'
;MNQNLDFELIQSVRNVLESEFSTKELSEACDVSQTTINELRSGKRELRKTSLQNALSLYHFACRNEMNAEHIMENEKKGKFSTIPLNLSVSKVLVSFENLDLFAYGVLKQSYNDAEFPNRKDRLENLHLSTAVFITKDGKIYNCEEFGYTFNCRYNGAGPNNLVRFLQKFSNLDEAQLSQVIHANSVVEYDFQTDTIAGYPSLIEGQPITLLSFNEKLIIMLNKYENSSLKKWKESVTLESAPSDILFLTNTLEENYKLSAKIKAIYHIPKNAQNEQYSLSQLPRFQRPNNGIQIVIEYEDFEIWLPYKIYQAKGDIFENEEMNLFLNGLGITYNPEKKNFIQTLLDSKEPIDKISTLPVYYEDEL
;
A
#
# COMPACT_ATOMS: atom_id res chain seq x y z
N MET A 1 27.98 -20.64 -25.71
CA MET A 1 28.13 -19.21 -25.32
C MET A 1 28.41 -18.29 -26.51
N ASN A 2 29.17 -18.69 -27.54
CA ASN A 2 29.46 -17.82 -28.71
C ASN A 2 28.31 -17.60 -29.72
N GLN A 3 27.32 -18.50 -29.81
CA GLN A 3 26.25 -18.37 -30.82
C GLN A 3 25.29 -17.19 -30.58
N ASN A 4 25.15 -16.73 -29.34
CA ASN A 4 24.25 -15.61 -29.00
C ASN A 4 24.85 -14.26 -29.39
N LEU A 5 26.16 -14.09 -29.23
CA LEU A 5 26.89 -12.86 -29.56
C LEU A 5 26.99 -12.64 -31.07
N ASP A 6 27.26 -13.70 -31.84
CA ASP A 6 27.29 -13.61 -33.30
C ASP A 6 25.90 -13.29 -33.89
N PHE A 7 24.84 -13.83 -33.28
CA PHE A 7 23.47 -13.53 -33.69
C PHE A 7 23.10 -12.07 -33.41
N GLU A 8 23.35 -11.59 -32.18
CA GLU A 8 23.07 -10.21 -31.78
C GLU A 8 23.77 -9.21 -32.69
N LEU A 9 25.07 -9.40 -32.94
CA LEU A 9 25.86 -8.50 -33.77
C LEU A 9 25.36 -8.47 -35.22
N ILE A 10 25.12 -9.64 -35.83
CA ILE A 10 24.70 -9.72 -37.23
C ILE A 10 23.32 -9.09 -37.43
N GLN A 11 22.37 -9.38 -36.54
CA GLN A 11 21.01 -8.86 -36.68
C GLN A 11 20.96 -7.36 -36.43
N SER A 12 21.67 -6.87 -35.41
CA SER A 12 21.79 -5.43 -35.14
C SER A 12 22.34 -4.65 -36.34
N VAL A 13 23.38 -5.18 -37.00
CA VAL A 13 23.93 -4.53 -38.19
C VAL A 13 22.95 -4.59 -39.36
N ARG A 14 22.19 -5.68 -39.54
CA ARG A 14 21.14 -5.74 -40.56
C ARG A 14 20.07 -4.69 -40.34
N ASN A 15 19.59 -4.52 -39.11
CA ASN A 15 18.61 -3.49 -38.76
C ASN A 15 19.09 -2.09 -39.18
N VAL A 16 20.37 -1.77 -38.92
CA VAL A 16 20.98 -0.51 -39.37
C VAL A 16 21.03 -0.40 -40.89
N LEU A 17 21.40 -1.47 -41.60
CA LEU A 17 21.48 -1.44 -43.06
C LEU A 17 20.10 -1.30 -43.72
N GLU A 18 19.05 -1.84 -43.10
CA GLU A 18 17.65 -1.78 -43.56
C GLU A 18 16.89 -0.53 -43.08
N SER A 19 17.51 0.26 -42.19
CA SER A 19 16.96 1.52 -41.67
C SER A 19 16.82 2.62 -42.73
N GLU A 20 16.10 3.68 -42.36
CA GLU A 20 15.93 4.89 -43.17
C GLU A 20 17.19 5.76 -43.26
N PHE A 21 18.23 5.50 -42.46
CA PHE A 21 19.47 6.27 -42.51
C PHE A 21 20.11 6.19 -43.91
N SER A 22 20.56 7.31 -44.44
CA SER A 22 21.20 7.36 -45.74
C SER A 22 22.57 6.66 -45.70
N THR A 23 23.03 6.15 -46.85
CA THR A 23 24.36 5.56 -46.97
C THR A 23 25.46 6.54 -46.55
N LYS A 24 25.26 7.84 -46.81
CA LYS A 24 26.19 8.89 -46.43
C LYS A 24 26.27 9.03 -44.90
N GLU A 25 25.14 9.11 -44.21
CA GLU A 25 25.09 9.22 -42.75
C GLU A 25 25.75 8.01 -42.07
N LEU A 26 25.43 6.79 -42.52
CA LEU A 26 26.05 5.57 -41.96
C LEU A 26 27.55 5.55 -42.19
N SER A 27 27.99 5.97 -43.38
CA SER A 27 29.40 6.01 -43.74
C SER A 27 30.20 6.96 -42.84
N GLU A 28 29.66 8.17 -42.63
CA GLU A 28 30.29 9.21 -41.81
C GLU A 28 30.27 8.84 -40.32
N ALA A 29 29.15 8.33 -39.82
CA ALA A 29 28.99 8.01 -38.40
C ALA A 29 29.75 6.75 -37.96
N CYS A 30 29.95 5.78 -38.88
CA CYS A 30 30.59 4.50 -38.56
C CYS A 30 32.05 4.41 -39.01
N ASP A 31 32.57 5.41 -39.72
CA ASP A 31 33.89 5.36 -40.38
C ASP A 31 34.03 4.14 -41.32
N VAL A 32 33.00 3.93 -42.14
CA VAL A 32 32.94 2.84 -43.13
C VAL A 32 32.71 3.45 -44.50
N SER A 33 33.43 3.02 -45.54
CA SER A 33 33.26 3.62 -46.87
C SER A 33 31.84 3.45 -47.42
N GLN A 34 31.31 4.49 -48.09
CA GLN A 34 29.98 4.44 -48.72
C GLN A 34 29.83 3.24 -49.66
N THR A 35 30.88 2.87 -50.39
CA THR A 35 30.91 1.67 -51.23
C THR A 35 30.65 0.40 -50.43
N THR A 36 31.30 0.26 -49.26
CA THR A 36 31.10 -0.90 -48.37
C THR A 36 29.67 -0.95 -47.84
N ILE A 37 29.11 0.18 -47.42
CA ILE A 37 27.71 0.25 -46.95
C ILE A 37 26.74 -0.15 -48.08
N ASN A 38 26.92 0.37 -49.30
CA ASN A 38 26.10 0.02 -50.45
C ASN A 38 26.22 -1.46 -50.85
N GLU A 39 27.42 -2.02 -50.81
CA GLU A 39 27.64 -3.44 -51.08
C GLU A 39 26.98 -4.34 -50.04
N LEU A 40 26.99 -3.94 -48.76
CA LEU A 40 26.29 -4.65 -47.69
C LEU A 40 24.76 -4.55 -47.85
N ARG A 41 24.23 -3.36 -48.13
CA ARG A 41 22.79 -3.15 -48.39
C ARG A 41 22.26 -3.94 -49.58
N SER A 42 23.03 -3.98 -50.67
CA SER A 42 22.66 -4.69 -51.89
C SER A 42 22.92 -6.21 -51.83
N GLY A 43 23.48 -6.72 -50.73
CA GLY A 43 23.84 -8.13 -50.58
C GLY A 43 25.02 -8.58 -51.45
N LYS A 44 25.70 -7.66 -52.15
CA LYS A 44 26.93 -7.95 -52.91
C LYS A 44 28.08 -8.37 -52.00
N ARG A 45 28.13 -7.83 -50.78
CA ARG A 45 29.05 -8.26 -49.73
C ARG A 45 28.26 -8.91 -48.60
N GLU A 46 28.68 -10.12 -48.20
CA GLU A 46 28.13 -10.78 -47.01
C GLU A 46 28.67 -10.14 -45.73
N LEU A 47 27.79 -9.91 -44.76
CA LEU A 47 28.13 -9.38 -43.44
C LEU A 47 29.24 -10.17 -42.73
N ARG A 48 29.22 -11.50 -42.83
CA ARG A 48 30.22 -12.39 -42.22
C ARG A 48 31.62 -12.26 -42.86
N LYS A 49 31.71 -11.64 -44.03
CA LYS A 49 32.97 -11.41 -44.76
C LYS A 49 33.47 -9.97 -44.60
N THR A 50 32.76 -9.13 -43.84
CA THR A 50 33.19 -7.77 -43.51
C THR A 50 34.23 -7.80 -42.39
N SER A 51 35.12 -6.79 -42.35
CA SER A 51 36.06 -6.66 -41.25
C SER A 51 35.33 -6.52 -39.91
N LEU A 52 35.88 -7.14 -38.86
CA LEU A 52 35.33 -7.06 -37.51
C LEU A 52 35.17 -5.60 -37.05
N GLN A 53 36.14 -4.75 -37.40
CA GLN A 53 36.10 -3.32 -37.08
C GLN A 53 34.85 -2.64 -37.67
N ASN A 54 34.58 -2.83 -38.96
CA ASN A 54 33.40 -2.22 -39.60
C ASN A 54 32.10 -2.79 -39.01
N ALA A 55 32.06 -4.09 -38.73
CA ALA A 55 30.90 -4.73 -38.12
C ALA A 55 30.63 -4.20 -36.70
N LEU A 56 31.67 -3.99 -35.90
CA LEU A 56 31.57 -3.38 -34.57
C LEU A 56 31.15 -1.91 -34.63
N SER A 57 31.69 -1.12 -35.57
CA SER A 57 31.27 0.27 -35.74
C SER A 57 29.77 0.37 -36.06
N LEU A 58 29.28 -0.47 -36.99
CA LEU A 58 27.86 -0.53 -37.33
C LEU A 58 27.01 -1.06 -36.16
N TYR A 59 27.51 -2.03 -35.40
CA TYR A 59 26.84 -2.50 -34.19
C TYR A 59 26.73 -1.40 -33.13
N HIS A 60 27.79 -0.65 -32.87
CA HIS A 60 27.76 0.48 -31.94
C HIS A 60 26.82 1.58 -32.41
N PHE A 61 26.74 1.83 -33.72
CA PHE A 61 25.71 2.70 -34.28
C PHE A 61 24.30 2.15 -34.02
N ALA A 62 24.10 0.84 -34.16
CA ALA A 62 22.83 0.19 -33.81
C ALA A 62 22.46 0.42 -32.34
N CYS A 63 23.39 0.18 -31.40
CA CYS A 63 23.14 0.40 -29.97
C CYS A 63 22.82 1.86 -29.65
N ARG A 64 23.53 2.82 -30.26
CA ARG A 64 23.32 4.26 -30.02
C ARG A 64 21.98 4.77 -30.52
N ASN A 65 21.42 4.12 -31.53
CA ASN A 65 20.14 4.49 -32.14
C ASN A 65 19.04 3.47 -31.80
N GLU A 66 19.23 2.64 -30.77
CA GLU A 66 18.23 1.67 -30.30
C GLU A 66 17.76 0.66 -31.38
N MET A 67 18.61 0.35 -32.35
CA MET A 67 18.34 -0.58 -33.45
C MET A 67 19.01 -1.96 -33.24
N ASN A 68 19.68 -2.18 -32.12
CA ASN A 68 20.28 -3.48 -31.84
C ASN A 68 19.19 -4.54 -31.59
N ALA A 69 19.50 -5.79 -31.92
CA ALA A 69 18.49 -6.85 -31.96
C ALA A 69 17.90 -7.15 -30.57
N GLU A 70 18.69 -7.03 -29.50
CA GLU A 70 18.19 -7.11 -28.13
C GLU A 70 17.13 -6.03 -27.85
N HIS A 71 17.39 -4.76 -28.22
CA HIS A 71 16.42 -3.67 -28.02
C HIS A 71 15.14 -3.90 -28.82
N ILE A 72 15.25 -4.29 -30.10
CA ILE A 72 14.07 -4.59 -30.93
C ILE A 72 13.27 -5.75 -30.34
N MET A 73 13.94 -6.83 -29.93
CA MET A 73 13.29 -7.98 -29.30
C MET A 73 12.62 -7.62 -27.97
N GLU A 74 13.20 -6.71 -27.18
CA GLU A 74 12.57 -6.19 -25.96
C GLU A 74 11.32 -5.36 -26.29
N ASN A 75 11.41 -4.44 -27.26
CA ASN A 75 10.26 -3.65 -27.72
C ASN A 75 9.14 -4.51 -28.30
N GLU A 76 9.46 -5.54 -29.08
CA GLU A 76 8.47 -6.46 -29.63
C GLU A 76 7.69 -7.23 -28.55
N LYS A 77 8.24 -7.35 -27.33
CA LYS A 77 7.61 -8.07 -26.23
C LYS A 77 6.88 -7.14 -25.24
N LYS A 78 7.07 -5.82 -25.31
CA LYS A 78 6.35 -4.84 -24.49
C LYS A 78 4.84 -5.02 -24.60
N GLY A 79 4.15 -4.93 -23.47
CA GLY A 79 2.70 -5.16 -23.32
C GLY A 79 2.19 -6.54 -23.76
N LYS A 80 3.06 -7.45 -24.23
CA LYS A 80 2.73 -8.86 -24.48
C LYS A 80 3.01 -9.74 -23.26
N PHE A 81 3.78 -9.21 -22.31
CA PHE A 81 4.08 -9.88 -21.07
C PHE A 81 2.90 -9.78 -20.11
N SER A 82 2.10 -10.85 -20.06
CA SER A 82 1.14 -11.03 -18.96
C SER A 82 1.80 -11.34 -17.60
N THR A 83 3.14 -11.46 -17.57
CA THR A 83 3.98 -11.76 -16.39
C THR A 83 5.38 -11.16 -16.53
N ILE A 84 5.87 -10.48 -15.50
CA ILE A 84 7.24 -9.93 -15.44
C ILE A 84 8.21 -11.03 -14.99
N PRO A 85 9.42 -11.17 -15.58
CA PRO A 85 10.40 -12.19 -15.20
C PRO A 85 11.10 -11.90 -13.85
N LEU A 86 10.32 -11.69 -12.79
CA LEU A 86 10.77 -11.61 -11.39
C LEU A 86 10.67 -12.97 -10.68
N ASN A 87 10.74 -14.07 -11.44
CA ASN A 87 10.37 -15.42 -10.97
C ASN A 87 8.92 -15.53 -10.42
N LEU A 88 8.07 -14.54 -10.71
CA LEU A 88 6.67 -14.49 -10.31
C LEU A 88 5.79 -14.13 -11.51
N SER A 89 4.62 -14.76 -11.60
CA SER A 89 3.63 -14.43 -12.63
C SER A 89 2.82 -13.18 -12.26
N VAL A 90 3.49 -12.02 -12.18
CA VAL A 90 2.89 -10.73 -11.82
C VAL A 90 1.89 -10.28 -12.88
N SER A 91 0.63 -10.10 -12.49
CA SER A 91 -0.44 -9.58 -13.35
C SER A 91 -0.78 -8.12 -13.08
N LYS A 92 -0.54 -7.61 -11.86
CA LYS A 92 -0.76 -6.20 -11.53
C LYS A 92 0.32 -5.64 -10.62
N VAL A 93 0.50 -4.32 -10.68
CA VAL A 93 1.25 -3.52 -9.70
C VAL A 93 0.30 -2.49 -9.13
N LEU A 94 0.21 -2.44 -7.80
CA LEU A 94 -0.51 -1.38 -7.10
C LEU A 94 0.48 -0.61 -6.24
N VAL A 95 0.43 0.72 -6.34
CA VAL A 95 1.30 1.63 -5.61
C VAL A 95 0.45 2.74 -5.01
N SER A 96 0.61 3.01 -3.73
CA SER A 96 0.01 4.14 -3.04
C SER A 96 1.07 5.10 -2.55
N PHE A 97 0.66 6.37 -2.47
CA PHE A 97 1.44 7.41 -1.81
C PHE A 97 1.27 7.33 -0.30
N GLU A 98 0.03 7.13 0.18
CA GLU A 98 -0.27 6.96 1.60
C GLU A 98 -0.21 5.49 2.00
N ASN A 99 0.38 5.20 3.16
CA ASN A 99 0.59 3.82 3.61
C ASN A 99 -0.72 3.06 3.92
N LEU A 100 -1.80 3.78 4.19
CA LEU A 100 -3.10 3.22 4.55
C LEU A 100 -4.04 3.04 3.37
N ASP A 101 -3.70 3.58 2.19
CA ASP A 101 -4.59 3.49 1.03
C ASP A 101 -4.73 2.05 0.55
N LEU A 102 -3.64 1.29 0.43
CA LEU A 102 -3.75 -0.13 0.04
C LEU A 102 -4.52 -0.96 1.07
N PHE A 103 -4.48 -0.59 2.35
CA PHE A 103 -5.35 -1.18 3.36
C PHE A 103 -6.81 -0.84 3.10
N ALA A 104 -7.13 0.44 2.85
CA ALA A 104 -8.49 0.91 2.59
C ALA A 104 -9.10 0.30 1.32
N TYR A 105 -8.29 0.09 0.28
CA TYR A 105 -8.69 -0.59 -0.96
C TYR A 105 -8.76 -2.12 -0.84
N GLY A 106 -8.50 -2.70 0.33
CA GLY A 106 -8.61 -4.15 0.53
C GLY A 106 -7.47 -4.97 -0.08
N VAL A 107 -6.37 -4.32 -0.44
CA VAL A 107 -5.27 -4.93 -1.20
C VAL A 107 -4.29 -5.66 -0.27
N LEU A 108 -4.19 -5.26 0.99
CA LEU A 108 -3.21 -5.84 1.91
C LEU A 108 -3.74 -7.11 2.54
N LYS A 109 -3.64 -8.24 1.81
CA LYS A 109 -3.97 -9.54 2.39
C LYS A 109 -3.05 -9.78 3.58
N GLN A 110 -3.67 -9.74 4.76
CA GLN A 110 -3.05 -9.91 6.06
C GLN A 110 -1.96 -10.97 6.02
N SER A 111 -0.70 -10.55 6.15
CA SER A 111 0.42 -11.37 6.60
C SER A 111 0.23 -11.72 8.09
N TYR A 112 -0.93 -12.28 8.43
CA TYR A 112 -1.21 -12.91 9.72
C TYR A 112 -0.95 -14.42 9.60
N ASN A 113 -0.02 -14.83 8.72
CA ASN A 113 0.44 -16.21 8.68
C ASN A 113 1.42 -16.45 9.85
N ASP A 114 0.87 -16.64 11.05
CA ASP A 114 1.06 -17.73 12.02
C ASP A 114 2.37 -18.53 12.17
N ALA A 115 3.48 -18.23 11.50
CA ALA A 115 4.65 -19.13 11.52
C ALA A 115 5.98 -18.50 11.94
N GLU A 116 6.19 -17.19 11.82
CA GLU A 116 7.57 -16.65 11.87
C GLU A 116 7.97 -15.96 13.18
N PHE A 117 7.07 -15.72 14.13
CA PHE A 117 7.44 -14.98 15.35
C PHE A 117 6.79 -15.51 16.64
N PRO A 118 7.25 -16.65 17.20
CA PRO A 118 6.76 -17.21 18.46
C PRO A 118 6.98 -16.32 19.71
N ASN A 119 7.69 -15.19 19.59
CA ASN A 119 8.03 -14.27 20.70
C ASN A 119 7.13 -13.02 20.82
N ARG A 120 6.00 -12.96 20.09
CA ARG A 120 5.12 -11.76 20.03
C ARG A 120 3.89 -11.80 20.91
N LYS A 121 3.65 -12.92 21.62
CA LYS A 121 2.62 -12.95 22.65
C LYS A 121 2.92 -11.85 23.66
N ASP A 122 1.89 -11.09 24.01
CA ASP A 122 1.91 -10.10 25.09
C ASP A 122 2.60 -8.78 24.77
N ARG A 123 2.78 -8.44 23.48
CA ARG A 123 3.34 -7.15 23.06
C ARG A 123 2.45 -6.43 22.05
N LEU A 124 2.29 -5.13 22.26
CA LEU A 124 1.65 -4.24 21.30
C LEU A 124 2.67 -3.88 20.22
N GLU A 125 2.38 -4.21 18.96
CA GLU A 125 3.29 -3.99 17.84
C GLU A 125 2.66 -3.07 16.80
N ASN A 126 3.49 -2.21 16.19
CA ASN A 126 3.06 -1.44 15.02
C ASN A 126 3.01 -2.36 13.80
N LEU A 127 1.89 -2.32 13.09
CA LEU A 127 1.76 -2.99 11.80
C LEU A 127 2.32 -2.07 10.72
N HIS A 128 3.38 -2.54 10.06
CA HIS A 128 3.93 -1.86 8.90
C HIS A 128 3.17 -2.30 7.65
N LEU A 129 2.63 -1.33 6.92
CA LEU A 129 1.93 -1.55 5.67
C LEU A 129 2.83 -1.21 4.49
N SER A 130 2.84 -2.10 3.50
CA SER A 130 3.48 -1.83 2.22
C SER A 130 2.71 -0.77 1.45
N THR A 131 3.44 0.14 0.79
CA THR A 131 2.88 1.12 -0.14
C THR A 131 2.92 0.66 -1.58
N ALA A 132 3.59 -0.45 -1.87
CA ALA A 132 3.70 -0.98 -3.22
C ALA A 132 3.66 -2.51 -3.17
N VAL A 133 2.81 -3.10 -4.00
CA VAL A 133 2.65 -4.55 -4.08
C VAL A 133 2.58 -5.05 -5.51
N PHE A 134 3.12 -6.24 -5.72
CA PHE A 134 2.87 -7.07 -6.89
C PHE A 134 1.69 -7.99 -6.62
N ILE A 135 0.75 -8.05 -7.55
CA ILE A 135 -0.32 -9.04 -7.54
C ILE A 135 -0.07 -10.03 -8.68
N THR A 136 -0.08 -11.30 -8.36
CA THR A 136 0.08 -12.41 -9.30
C THR A 136 -1.25 -12.82 -9.94
N LYS A 137 -1.19 -13.58 -11.04
CA LYS A 137 -2.39 -14.07 -11.74
C LYS A 137 -3.35 -14.89 -10.86
N ASP A 138 -2.84 -15.60 -9.86
CA ASP A 138 -3.61 -16.35 -8.87
C ASP A 138 -4.06 -15.51 -7.67
N GLY A 139 -3.85 -14.19 -7.72
CA GLY A 139 -4.30 -13.24 -6.71
C GLY A 139 -3.44 -13.19 -5.45
N LYS A 140 -2.23 -13.78 -5.46
CA LYS A 140 -1.27 -13.60 -4.36
C LYS A 140 -0.60 -12.25 -4.44
N ILE A 141 -0.41 -11.64 -3.29
CA ILE A 141 0.11 -10.29 -3.12
C ILE A 141 1.49 -10.40 -2.48
N TYR A 142 2.45 -9.65 -3.01
CA TYR A 142 3.83 -9.61 -2.54
C TYR A 142 4.29 -8.17 -2.42
N ASN A 143 5.04 -7.84 -1.36
CA ASN A 143 5.61 -6.51 -1.24
C ASN A 143 6.67 -6.30 -2.34
N CYS A 144 6.61 -5.19 -3.07
CA CYS A 144 7.60 -4.85 -4.08
C CYS A 144 9.03 -4.77 -3.52
N GLU A 145 9.17 -4.35 -2.25
CA GLU A 145 10.46 -4.20 -1.58
C GLU A 145 11.20 -5.52 -1.38
N GLU A 146 10.48 -6.64 -1.26
CA GLU A 146 11.06 -8.00 -1.19
C GLU A 146 11.85 -8.36 -2.45
N PHE A 147 11.52 -7.70 -3.57
CA PHE A 147 12.17 -7.87 -4.87
C PHE A 147 13.16 -6.72 -5.17
N GLY A 148 13.44 -5.85 -4.20
CA GLY A 148 14.34 -4.71 -4.35
C GLY A 148 13.72 -3.51 -5.06
N TYR A 149 12.39 -3.45 -5.21
CA TYR A 149 11.70 -2.34 -5.83
C TYR A 149 11.06 -1.41 -4.80
N THR A 150 11.41 -0.14 -4.88
CA THR A 150 10.80 0.93 -4.07
C THR A 150 10.07 1.88 -5.01
N PHE A 151 8.75 1.79 -5.03
CA PHE A 151 7.88 2.62 -5.88
C PHE A 151 7.12 3.66 -5.05
N ASN A 152 6.74 4.75 -5.71
CA ASN A 152 5.88 5.79 -5.14
C ASN A 152 5.07 6.45 -6.27
N CYS A 153 4.13 7.34 -5.96
CA CYS A 153 3.30 8.09 -6.92
C CYS A 153 2.95 9.50 -6.37
N ARG A 154 2.02 10.23 -7.00
CA ARG A 154 1.46 11.53 -6.51
C ARG A 154 2.42 12.73 -6.48
N TYR A 155 3.59 12.65 -7.10
CA TYR A 155 4.48 13.82 -7.32
C TYR A 155 5.49 13.52 -8.44
N ASN A 156 6.25 14.54 -8.86
CA ASN A 156 7.39 14.33 -9.75
C ASN A 156 8.66 14.17 -8.91
N GLY A 157 9.29 12.99 -8.96
CA GLY A 157 10.51 12.71 -8.21
C GLY A 157 11.06 11.32 -8.49
N ALA A 158 12.15 10.96 -7.82
CA ALA A 158 12.86 9.71 -8.10
C ALA A 158 11.99 8.44 -7.90
N GLY A 159 11.19 8.39 -6.83
CA GLY A 159 10.29 7.25 -6.56
C GLY A 159 9.25 7.04 -7.66
N PRO A 160 8.43 8.06 -8.00
CA PRO A 160 7.47 7.97 -9.11
C PRO A 160 8.12 7.68 -10.46
N ASN A 161 9.28 8.28 -10.77
CA ASN A 161 10.01 8.00 -12.00
C ASN A 161 10.56 6.56 -12.05
N ASN A 162 10.88 5.94 -10.91
CA ASN A 162 11.24 4.51 -10.87
C ASN A 162 10.07 3.63 -11.28
N LEU A 163 8.85 3.96 -10.85
CA LEU A 163 7.65 3.26 -11.28
C LEU A 163 7.40 3.46 -12.78
N VAL A 164 7.50 4.70 -13.28
CA VAL A 164 7.38 5.01 -14.72
C VAL A 164 8.34 4.15 -15.54
N ARG A 165 9.64 4.16 -15.20
CA ARG A 165 10.67 3.39 -15.92
C ARG A 165 10.43 1.90 -15.85
N PHE A 166 9.99 1.41 -14.68
CA PHE A 166 9.66 0.01 -14.51
C PHE A 166 8.51 -0.39 -15.43
N LEU A 167 7.40 0.36 -15.44
CA LEU A 167 6.25 0.07 -16.28
C LEU A 167 6.57 0.24 -17.77
N GLN A 168 7.32 1.26 -18.16
CA GLN A 168 7.74 1.50 -19.55
C GLN A 168 8.56 0.32 -20.12
N LYS A 169 9.30 -0.40 -19.27
CA LYS A 169 10.03 -1.60 -19.70
C LYS A 169 9.10 -2.74 -20.11
N PHE A 170 7.89 -2.80 -19.56
CA PHE A 170 6.99 -3.95 -19.70
C PHE A 170 5.64 -3.63 -20.35
N SER A 171 5.33 -2.36 -20.61
CA SER A 171 4.07 -1.86 -21.17
C SER A 171 4.26 -1.28 -22.58
N ASN A 172 3.18 -1.17 -23.36
CA ASN A 172 3.19 -0.36 -24.60
C ASN A 172 2.89 1.13 -24.36
N LEU A 173 2.59 1.50 -23.12
CA LEU A 173 2.36 2.89 -22.75
C LEU A 173 3.66 3.68 -22.81
N ASP A 174 3.60 4.87 -23.39
CA ASP A 174 4.75 5.76 -23.43
C ASP A 174 5.02 6.42 -22.07
N GLU A 175 6.21 7.00 -21.92
CA GLU A 175 6.63 7.64 -20.67
C GLU A 175 5.70 8.79 -20.26
N ALA A 176 5.15 9.52 -21.22
CA ALA A 176 4.29 10.67 -20.96
C ALA A 176 2.92 10.22 -20.41
N GLN A 177 2.33 9.17 -21.00
CA GLN A 177 1.09 8.55 -20.52
C GLN A 177 1.26 7.99 -19.11
N LEU A 178 2.34 7.24 -18.87
CA LEU A 178 2.66 6.69 -17.55
C LEU A 178 2.86 7.81 -16.52
N SER A 179 3.69 8.80 -16.85
CA SER A 179 3.99 9.94 -15.97
C SER A 179 2.75 10.75 -15.62
N GLN A 180 1.84 10.98 -16.58
CA GLN A 180 0.62 11.72 -16.35
C GLN A 180 -0.23 11.05 -15.26
N VAL A 181 -0.41 9.74 -15.32
CA VAL A 181 -1.24 9.01 -14.35
C VAL A 181 -0.50 8.84 -13.03
N ILE A 182 0.78 8.45 -13.05
CA ILE A 182 1.56 8.17 -11.84
C ILE A 182 1.78 9.43 -11.00
N HIS A 183 2.07 10.58 -11.63
CA HIS A 183 2.37 11.80 -10.90
C HIS A 183 1.11 12.50 -10.38
N ALA A 184 -0.06 12.24 -10.97
CA ALA A 184 -1.30 12.92 -10.62
C ALA A 184 -2.15 12.20 -9.55
N ASN A 185 -1.92 10.91 -9.30
CA ASN A 185 -2.80 10.08 -8.48
C ASN A 185 -2.14 9.59 -7.19
N SER A 186 -2.97 9.43 -6.15
CA SER A 186 -2.51 8.96 -4.83
C SER A 186 -2.38 7.45 -4.77
N VAL A 187 -3.16 6.74 -5.59
CA VAL A 187 -3.02 5.31 -5.81
C VAL A 187 -2.98 5.07 -7.31
N VAL A 188 -2.11 4.18 -7.73
CA VAL A 188 -1.93 3.77 -9.12
C VAL A 188 -2.05 2.27 -9.20
N GLU A 189 -2.90 1.79 -10.10
CA GLU A 189 -2.96 0.39 -10.51
C GLU A 189 -2.49 0.29 -11.95
N TYR A 190 -1.57 -0.63 -12.21
CA TYR A 190 -1.23 -1.03 -13.57
C TYR A 190 -1.52 -2.53 -13.74
N ASP A 191 -2.28 -2.86 -14.78
CA ASP A 191 -2.63 -4.23 -15.15
C ASP A 191 -1.84 -4.66 -16.39
N PHE A 192 -0.97 -5.66 -16.22
CA PHE A 192 -0.12 -6.22 -17.27
C PHE A 192 -0.87 -7.14 -18.23
N GLN A 193 -2.08 -7.61 -17.87
CA GLN A 193 -2.89 -8.45 -18.76
C GLN A 193 -3.61 -7.61 -19.81
N THR A 194 -4.12 -6.45 -19.41
CA THR A 194 -4.86 -5.53 -20.29
C THR A 194 -4.00 -4.38 -20.82
N ASP A 195 -2.77 -4.22 -20.31
CA ASP A 195 -1.86 -3.12 -20.64
C ASP A 195 -2.50 -1.75 -20.34
N THR A 196 -3.14 -1.65 -19.17
CA THR A 196 -3.89 -0.46 -18.76
C THR A 196 -3.40 0.07 -17.42
N ILE A 197 -3.37 1.40 -17.31
CA ILE A 197 -3.09 2.11 -16.07
C ILE A 197 -4.32 2.87 -15.59
N ALA A 198 -4.58 2.81 -14.29
CA ALA A 198 -5.65 3.54 -13.62
C ALA A 198 -5.08 4.28 -12.40
N GLY A 199 -5.67 5.44 -12.12
CA GLY A 199 -5.32 6.27 -10.98
C GLY A 199 -6.54 6.51 -10.11
N TYR A 200 -6.33 6.49 -8.79
CA TYR A 200 -7.38 6.70 -7.80
C TYR A 200 -6.96 7.77 -6.78
N PRO A 201 -7.94 8.47 -6.18
CA PRO A 201 -7.66 9.35 -5.06
C PRO A 201 -7.26 8.55 -3.81
N SER A 202 -6.68 9.26 -2.85
CA SER A 202 -6.46 8.70 -1.52
C SER A 202 -7.79 8.57 -0.79
N LEU A 203 -8.01 7.47 -0.09
CA LEU A 203 -9.16 7.30 0.80
C LEU A 203 -8.84 7.77 2.21
N ILE A 204 -7.55 7.73 2.60
CA ILE A 204 -7.07 8.14 3.92
C ILE A 204 -5.83 9.01 3.75
N GLU A 205 -6.00 10.33 3.85
CA GLU A 205 -4.90 11.28 3.69
C GLU A 205 -4.08 11.45 4.98
N GLY A 206 -2.75 11.48 4.85
CA GLY A 206 -1.82 11.70 5.95
C GLY A 206 -1.69 10.49 6.89
N GLN A 207 -1.49 10.76 8.19
CA GLN A 207 -1.35 9.72 9.21
C GLN A 207 -2.40 9.82 10.34
N PRO A 208 -3.70 9.83 10.02
CA PRO A 208 -4.75 9.94 11.02
C PRO A 208 -4.93 8.65 11.84
N ILE A 209 -4.36 7.54 11.38
CA ILE A 209 -4.58 6.20 11.91
C ILE A 209 -3.22 5.50 12.11
N THR A 210 -3.12 4.72 13.18
CA THR A 210 -2.06 3.72 13.35
C THR A 210 -2.68 2.34 13.48
N LEU A 211 -2.15 1.38 12.72
CA LEU A 211 -2.50 -0.02 12.85
C LEU A 211 -1.54 -0.70 13.81
N LEU A 212 -2.11 -1.43 14.75
CA LEU A 212 -1.41 -2.12 15.81
C LEU A 212 -1.87 -3.58 15.84
N SER A 213 -1.05 -4.46 16.42
CA SER A 213 -1.43 -5.83 16.74
C SER A 213 -1.10 -6.14 18.18
N PHE A 214 -2.00 -6.85 18.85
CA PHE A 214 -1.78 -7.38 20.19
C PHE A 214 -2.45 -8.75 20.32
N ASN A 215 -1.69 -9.78 20.72
CA ASN A 215 -2.20 -11.15 20.84
C ASN A 215 -3.01 -11.57 19.61
N GLU A 216 -2.45 -11.32 18.42
CA GLU A 216 -3.04 -11.64 17.12
C GLU A 216 -4.33 -10.87 16.79
N LYS A 217 -4.79 -9.95 17.65
CA LYS A 217 -5.92 -9.06 17.41
C LYS A 217 -5.47 -7.76 16.74
N LEU A 218 -6.15 -7.36 15.68
CA LEU A 218 -5.94 -6.07 15.03
C LEU A 218 -6.49 -4.93 15.90
N ILE A 219 -5.70 -3.89 16.08
CA ILE A 219 -6.09 -2.66 16.79
C ILE A 219 -5.92 -1.48 15.84
N ILE A 220 -6.97 -0.67 15.68
CA ILE A 220 -6.96 0.53 14.85
C ILE A 220 -7.04 1.76 15.75
N MET A 221 -5.94 2.48 15.89
CA MET A 221 -5.87 3.68 16.72
C MET A 221 -6.11 4.94 15.88
N LEU A 222 -7.16 5.71 16.21
CA LEU A 222 -7.54 6.93 15.50
C LEU A 222 -6.85 8.17 16.07
N ASN A 223 -5.56 8.34 15.77
CA ASN A 223 -4.71 9.42 16.30
C ASN A 223 -5.26 10.82 16.09
N LYS A 224 -6.02 11.05 15.00
CA LYS A 224 -6.58 12.38 14.71
C LYS A 224 -7.54 12.89 15.79
N TYR A 225 -8.03 12.01 16.67
CA TYR A 225 -8.89 12.38 17.81
C TYR A 225 -8.12 12.67 19.10
N GLU A 226 -6.78 12.75 19.06
CA GLU A 226 -6.02 13.14 20.24
C GLU A 226 -6.31 14.59 20.63
N ASN A 227 -7.06 14.78 21.71
CA ASN A 227 -7.43 16.10 22.20
C ASN A 227 -6.75 16.44 23.55
N SER A 228 -5.81 15.60 24.01
CA SER A 228 -5.13 15.67 25.31
C SER A 228 -4.36 16.98 25.53
N SER A 229 -3.89 17.58 24.44
CA SER A 229 -2.89 18.66 24.40
C SER A 229 -3.41 19.96 23.75
N LEU A 230 -4.74 20.15 23.67
CA LEU A 230 -5.51 21.25 23.03
C LEU A 230 -5.17 22.71 23.40
N LYS A 231 -3.96 23.03 23.87
CA LYS A 231 -3.46 24.41 24.03
C LYS A 231 -2.74 24.99 22.81
N LYS A 232 -2.51 24.26 21.71
CA LYS A 232 -1.70 24.78 20.59
C LYS A 232 -2.22 24.30 19.22
N TRP A 233 -3.13 25.09 18.65
CA TRP A 233 -3.46 25.24 17.22
C TRP A 233 -4.51 24.32 16.56
N LYS A 234 -5.62 24.97 16.17
CA LYS A 234 -6.35 24.90 14.88
C LYS A 234 -6.90 23.55 14.39
N GLU A 235 -7.80 22.96 15.17
CA GLU A 235 -9.12 22.48 14.74
C GLU A 235 -9.79 21.87 15.98
N SER A 236 -11.02 22.24 16.28
CA SER A 236 -11.76 21.63 17.39
C SER A 236 -12.20 20.24 16.94
N VAL A 237 -11.35 19.24 17.13
CA VAL A 237 -11.73 17.85 16.89
C VAL A 237 -12.83 17.49 17.90
N THR A 238 -13.98 17.08 17.39
CA THR A 238 -15.15 16.68 18.21
C THR A 238 -15.35 15.17 18.14
N LEU A 239 -15.78 14.56 19.25
CA LEU A 239 -16.07 13.13 19.28
C LEU A 239 -17.21 12.75 18.32
N GLU A 240 -18.18 13.66 18.10
CA GLU A 240 -19.30 13.49 17.18
C GLU A 240 -18.87 13.19 15.73
N SER A 241 -17.66 13.57 15.33
CA SER A 241 -17.11 13.29 14.00
C SER A 241 -16.40 11.93 13.89
N ALA A 242 -16.19 11.22 15.01
CA ALA A 242 -15.56 9.89 15.00
C ALA A 242 -16.39 8.76 14.38
N PRO A 243 -17.73 8.72 14.52
CA PRO A 243 -18.53 7.62 13.98
C PRO A 243 -18.40 7.45 12.47
N SER A 244 -18.28 8.52 11.68
CA SER A 244 -18.12 8.41 10.22
C SER A 244 -16.86 7.65 9.83
N ASP A 245 -15.74 7.92 10.49
CA ASP A 245 -14.48 7.22 10.21
C ASP A 245 -14.50 5.78 10.71
N ILE A 246 -15.12 5.54 11.86
CA ILE A 246 -15.32 4.19 12.40
C ILE A 246 -16.17 3.37 11.43
N LEU A 247 -17.28 3.91 10.94
CA LEU A 247 -18.16 3.24 9.97
C LEU A 247 -17.44 2.98 8.64
N PHE A 248 -16.65 3.94 8.15
CA PHE A 248 -15.83 3.74 6.96
C PHE A 248 -14.83 2.57 7.14
N LEU A 249 -14.13 2.53 8.28
CA LEU A 249 -13.13 1.49 8.57
C LEU A 249 -13.78 0.11 8.79
N THR A 250 -14.89 0.06 9.53
CA THR A 250 -15.62 -1.19 9.78
C THR A 250 -16.21 -1.76 8.50
N ASN A 251 -16.80 -0.93 7.64
CA ASN A 251 -17.25 -1.37 6.30
C ASN A 251 -16.09 -1.86 5.45
N THR A 252 -14.94 -1.18 5.48
CA THR A 252 -13.72 -1.63 4.78
C THR A 252 -13.29 -3.02 5.26
N LEU A 253 -13.27 -3.24 6.59
CA LEU A 253 -12.92 -4.52 7.19
C LEU A 253 -13.91 -5.63 6.86
N GLU A 254 -15.21 -5.34 6.87
CA GLU A 254 -16.24 -6.31 6.54
C GLU A 254 -16.23 -6.67 5.05
N GLU A 255 -16.24 -5.66 4.17
CA GLU A 255 -16.34 -5.85 2.72
C GLU A 255 -15.08 -6.50 2.15
N ASN A 256 -13.91 -6.00 2.52
CA ASN A 256 -12.64 -6.40 1.91
C ASN A 256 -11.93 -7.52 2.68
N TYR A 257 -12.07 -7.56 4.00
CA TYR A 257 -11.32 -8.50 4.86
C TYR A 257 -12.20 -9.57 5.52
N LYS A 258 -13.53 -9.49 5.37
CA LYS A 258 -14.49 -10.44 5.96
C LYS A 258 -14.39 -10.53 7.48
N LEU A 259 -13.96 -9.46 8.14
CA LEU A 259 -13.97 -9.36 9.60
C LEU A 259 -15.34 -8.91 10.08
N SER A 260 -15.78 -9.44 11.22
CA SER A 260 -17.08 -9.13 11.80
C SER A 260 -17.13 -7.69 12.33
N ALA A 261 -18.04 -6.89 11.80
CA ALA A 261 -18.33 -5.54 12.29
C ALA A 261 -19.31 -5.52 13.49
N LYS A 262 -19.61 -6.68 14.09
CA LYS A 262 -20.45 -6.76 15.30
C LYS A 262 -19.68 -6.24 16.52
N ILE A 263 -20.26 -5.25 17.19
CA ILE A 263 -19.69 -4.67 18.41
C ILE A 263 -19.98 -5.60 19.59
N LYS A 264 -18.93 -6.00 20.31
CA LYS A 264 -19.00 -6.81 21.53
C LYS A 264 -19.14 -5.95 22.77
N ALA A 265 -18.36 -4.88 22.87
CA ALA A 265 -18.31 -4.03 24.04
C ALA A 265 -17.77 -2.63 23.72
N ILE A 266 -18.13 -1.66 24.57
CA ILE A 266 -17.58 -0.30 24.54
C ILE A 266 -17.05 0.04 25.93
N TYR A 267 -15.78 0.43 25.99
CA TYR A 267 -15.09 0.76 27.23
C TYR A 267 -14.72 2.24 27.25
N HIS A 268 -14.85 2.84 28.44
CA HIS A 268 -14.28 4.16 28.74
C HIS A 268 -13.21 4.03 29.82
N ILE A 269 -12.01 4.53 29.53
CA ILE A 269 -10.83 4.47 30.40
C ILE A 269 -10.58 5.88 31.00
N PRO A 270 -10.78 6.08 32.31
CA PRO A 270 -10.59 7.40 32.93
C PRO A 270 -9.10 7.73 33.13
N LYS A 271 -8.76 9.02 33.05
CA LYS A 271 -7.37 9.54 33.11
C LYS A 271 -6.62 9.17 34.40
N ASN A 272 -7.31 9.13 35.54
CA ASN A 272 -6.66 8.83 36.84
C ASN A 272 -6.29 7.35 37.00
N ALA A 273 -6.84 6.46 36.17
CA ALA A 273 -6.52 5.04 36.17
C ALA A 273 -5.19 4.70 35.47
N GLN A 274 -4.42 5.70 35.04
CA GLN A 274 -3.13 5.47 34.36
C GLN A 274 -1.94 5.30 35.32
N ASN A 275 -2.09 5.67 36.61
CA ASN A 275 -1.01 5.63 37.61
C ASN A 275 -1.16 4.55 38.69
N GLU A 276 -2.37 4.01 38.88
CA GLU A 276 -2.56 2.83 39.70
C GLU A 276 -2.39 1.60 38.81
N GLN A 277 -1.96 0.48 39.39
CA GLN A 277 -1.86 -0.82 38.75
C GLN A 277 -3.24 -1.33 38.29
N TYR A 278 -3.85 -0.66 37.32
CA TYR A 278 -4.83 -1.24 36.41
C TYR A 278 -4.09 -2.13 35.44
N SER A 279 -3.51 -3.17 36.03
CA SER A 279 -3.39 -4.46 35.40
C SER A 279 -4.80 -4.78 34.90
N LEU A 280 -5.01 -4.66 33.58
CA LEU A 280 -5.74 -5.71 32.90
C LEU A 280 -4.99 -6.99 33.26
N SER A 281 -5.29 -7.61 34.39
CA SER A 281 -4.60 -8.82 34.87
C SER A 281 -4.85 -10.03 33.99
N GLN A 282 -5.48 -9.82 32.83
CA GLN A 282 -5.63 -10.77 31.73
C GLN A 282 -4.96 -10.28 30.43
N LEU A 283 -4.30 -9.12 30.41
CA LEU A 283 -3.38 -8.70 29.36
C LEU A 283 -2.02 -8.38 29.99
N PRO A 284 -1.02 -9.25 29.84
CA PRO A 284 0.25 -9.14 30.57
C PRO A 284 1.04 -7.86 30.25
N ARG A 285 1.32 -7.13 31.34
CA ARG A 285 2.40 -6.14 31.54
C ARG A 285 2.69 -5.22 30.35
N PHE A 286 1.72 -4.36 30.03
CA PHE A 286 1.96 -3.22 29.17
C PHE A 286 2.74 -2.11 29.89
N GLN A 287 3.84 -1.68 29.28
CA GLN A 287 4.07 -0.24 29.16
C GLN A 287 3.16 0.22 28.01
N ARG A 288 1.95 0.72 28.33
CA ARG A 288 1.11 1.35 27.30
C ARG A 288 1.93 2.49 26.69
N PRO A 289 1.96 2.68 25.36
CA PRO A 289 2.38 3.96 24.83
C PRO A 289 1.53 5.03 25.52
N ASN A 290 2.16 6.10 25.98
CA ASN A 290 1.62 7.15 26.84
C ASN A 290 0.49 7.99 26.19
N ASN A 291 -0.28 7.41 25.27
CA ASN A 291 -1.06 8.08 24.23
C ASN A 291 -2.48 8.45 24.67
N GLY A 292 -2.81 8.39 25.96
CA GLY A 292 -4.09 8.94 26.45
C GLY A 292 -5.35 8.29 25.86
N ILE A 293 -5.32 6.98 25.56
CA ILE A 293 -6.51 6.25 25.08
C ILE A 293 -7.59 6.26 26.14
N GLN A 294 -8.81 6.64 25.75
CA GLN A 294 -9.93 6.82 26.68
C GLN A 294 -11.21 6.13 26.23
N ILE A 295 -11.36 5.79 24.95
CA ILE A 295 -12.50 5.03 24.45
C ILE A 295 -11.95 3.86 23.64
N VAL A 296 -12.47 2.66 23.90
CA VAL A 296 -12.18 1.43 23.15
C VAL A 296 -13.50 0.84 22.69
N ILE A 297 -13.63 0.58 21.40
CA ILE A 297 -14.73 -0.20 20.82
C ILE A 297 -14.17 -1.57 20.46
N GLU A 298 -14.70 -2.60 21.10
CA GLU A 298 -14.31 -3.98 20.85
C GLU A 298 -15.28 -4.63 19.86
N TYR A 299 -14.74 -5.14 18.76
CA TYR A 299 -15.42 -5.98 17.79
C TYR A 299 -15.01 -7.43 17.97
N GLU A 300 -15.57 -8.34 17.18
CA GLU A 300 -15.24 -9.75 17.33
C GLU A 300 -13.77 -10.07 17.03
N ASP A 301 -13.26 -9.51 15.93
CA ASP A 301 -11.93 -9.81 15.37
C ASP A 301 -10.91 -8.67 15.56
N PHE A 302 -11.36 -7.47 15.93
CA PHE A 302 -10.51 -6.28 16.02
C PHE A 302 -11.00 -5.29 17.08
N GLU A 303 -10.22 -4.23 17.32
CA GLU A 303 -10.59 -3.12 18.20
C GLU A 303 -10.34 -1.78 17.52
N ILE A 304 -11.13 -0.78 17.88
CA ILE A 304 -10.87 0.62 17.53
C ILE A 304 -10.62 1.43 18.80
N TRP A 305 -9.48 2.12 18.83
CA TRP A 305 -9.02 2.90 19.98
C TRP A 305 -9.07 4.40 19.67
N LEU A 306 -9.69 5.18 20.55
CA LEU A 306 -9.76 6.64 20.45
C LEU A 306 -9.05 7.33 21.63
N PRO A 307 -8.01 8.14 21.35
CA PRO A 307 -7.35 8.98 22.33
C PRO A 307 -8.13 10.29 22.62
N TYR A 308 -9.43 10.19 22.89
CA TYR A 308 -10.31 11.35 23.07
C TYR A 308 -10.75 11.56 24.53
N LYS A 309 -10.44 12.74 25.06
CA LYS A 309 -10.82 13.18 26.41
C LYS A 309 -12.16 13.87 26.44
N ILE A 310 -13.09 13.28 27.18
CA ILE A 310 -14.33 13.94 27.59
C ILE A 310 -14.06 14.74 28.87
N TYR A 311 -14.20 16.08 28.80
CA TYR A 311 -13.81 16.98 29.89
C TYR A 311 -14.89 17.16 30.98
N GLN A 312 -16.15 16.81 30.70
CA GLN A 312 -17.29 17.00 31.60
C GLN A 312 -17.82 15.69 32.18
N ALA A 313 -16.96 14.95 32.90
CA ALA A 313 -17.38 13.74 33.61
C ALA A 313 -18.05 14.08 34.96
N LYS A 314 -19.37 14.29 34.95
CA LYS A 314 -20.21 14.25 36.16
C LYS A 314 -21.19 13.10 36.02
N GLY A 315 -21.02 12.03 36.80
CA GLY A 315 -21.88 10.85 36.74
C GLY A 315 -21.40 9.80 35.71
N ASP A 316 -22.34 9.03 35.17
CA ASP A 316 -22.08 7.99 34.18
C ASP A 316 -21.63 8.62 32.86
N ILE A 317 -20.45 8.25 32.37
CA ILE A 317 -19.89 8.83 31.13
C ILE A 317 -20.76 8.54 29.91
N PHE A 318 -21.52 7.44 29.95
CA PHE A 318 -22.42 7.06 28.85
C PHE A 318 -23.75 7.81 28.88
N GLU A 319 -24.03 8.59 29.93
CA GLU A 319 -25.14 9.54 29.97
C GLU A 319 -24.73 10.94 29.49
N ASN A 320 -23.43 11.17 29.28
CA ASN A 320 -22.92 12.44 28.77
C ASN A 320 -23.43 12.70 27.34
N GLU A 321 -23.84 13.93 27.04
CA GLU A 321 -24.38 14.34 25.75
C GLU A 321 -23.41 14.05 24.58
N GLU A 322 -22.12 14.35 24.75
CA GLU A 322 -21.09 14.12 23.73
C GLU A 322 -20.89 12.62 23.45
N MET A 323 -20.89 11.79 24.50
CA MET A 323 -20.82 10.33 24.35
C MET A 323 -22.09 9.77 23.71
N ASN A 324 -23.27 10.28 24.07
CA ASN A 324 -24.53 9.86 23.47
C ASN A 324 -24.61 10.19 21.98
N LEU A 325 -24.16 11.37 21.56
CA LEU A 325 -24.08 11.74 20.14
C LEU A 325 -23.16 10.80 19.37
N PHE A 326 -21.99 10.48 19.94
CA PHE A 326 -21.07 9.50 19.39
C PHE A 326 -21.68 8.11 19.23
N LEU A 327 -22.30 7.57 20.28
CA LEU A 327 -22.96 6.26 20.24
C LEU A 327 -24.11 6.24 19.23
N ASN A 328 -24.94 7.28 19.19
CA ASN A 328 -26.01 7.41 18.22
C ASN A 328 -25.47 7.43 16.78
N GLY A 329 -24.35 8.11 16.54
CA GLY A 329 -23.66 8.09 15.25
C GLY A 329 -23.16 6.71 14.82
N LEU A 330 -22.86 5.84 15.79
CA LEU A 330 -22.55 4.42 15.54
C LEU A 330 -23.79 3.53 15.44
N GLY A 331 -25.00 4.10 15.56
CA GLY A 331 -26.25 3.35 15.62
C GLY A 331 -26.38 2.54 16.92
N ILE A 332 -25.93 3.09 18.04
CA ILE A 332 -25.96 2.46 19.36
C ILE A 332 -26.71 3.37 20.33
N THR A 333 -27.66 2.79 21.05
CA THR A 333 -28.41 3.48 22.10
C THR A 333 -28.04 2.91 23.46
N TYR A 334 -27.67 3.78 24.40
CA TYR A 334 -27.44 3.39 25.78
C TYR A 334 -28.77 3.30 26.54
N ASN A 335 -29.00 2.18 27.25
CA ASN A 335 -30.14 2.00 28.16
C ASN A 335 -29.67 2.25 29.61
N PRO A 336 -30.05 3.39 30.23
CA PRO A 336 -29.61 3.73 31.58
C PRO A 336 -30.14 2.79 32.66
N GLU A 337 -31.34 2.25 32.49
CA GLU A 337 -31.99 1.38 33.48
C GLU A 337 -31.30 0.03 33.58
N LYS A 338 -31.00 -0.57 32.43
CA LYS A 338 -30.34 -1.88 32.32
C LYS A 338 -28.82 -1.79 32.31
N LYS A 339 -28.29 -0.56 32.20
CA LYS A 339 -26.87 -0.28 32.01
C LYS A 339 -26.28 -1.14 30.91
N ASN A 340 -26.89 -1.16 29.73
CA ASN A 340 -26.42 -1.93 28.56
C ASN A 340 -26.62 -1.11 27.27
N PHE A 341 -26.10 -1.63 26.15
CA PHE A 341 -26.28 -0.98 24.84
C PHE A 341 -27.18 -1.80 23.92
N ILE A 342 -27.88 -1.09 23.04
CA ILE A 342 -28.77 -1.64 22.01
C ILE A 342 -28.28 -1.12 20.67
N GLN A 343 -27.95 -2.01 19.73
CA GLN A 343 -27.53 -1.64 18.37
C GLN A 343 -28.74 -1.60 17.42
N THR A 344 -28.89 -0.50 16.68
CA THR A 344 -30.12 -0.16 15.95
C THR A 344 -30.13 -0.66 14.49
N LEU A 345 -28.97 -1.00 13.90
CA LEU A 345 -28.88 -1.57 12.56
C LEU A 345 -28.55 -3.07 12.60
N LEU A 346 -29.51 -3.87 12.09
CA LEU A 346 -29.48 -5.32 11.84
C LEU A 346 -29.53 -6.25 13.08
N ASP A 347 -30.72 -6.80 13.32
CA ASP A 347 -31.03 -8.10 13.96
C ASP A 347 -29.94 -8.73 14.87
N SER A 348 -29.57 -8.06 15.97
CA SER A 348 -29.10 -8.78 17.16
C SER A 348 -30.11 -8.57 18.28
N LYS A 349 -30.84 -9.64 18.62
CA LYS A 349 -31.73 -9.69 19.80
C LYS A 349 -30.94 -9.77 21.11
N GLU A 350 -29.63 -9.55 21.07
CA GLU A 350 -28.72 -9.72 22.19
C GLU A 350 -28.23 -8.35 22.65
N PRO A 351 -28.39 -8.01 23.93
CA PRO A 351 -27.82 -6.78 24.47
C PRO A 351 -26.29 -6.82 24.34
N ILE A 352 -25.70 -5.69 23.99
CA ILE A 352 -24.25 -5.50 24.07
C ILE A 352 -23.93 -5.19 25.53
N ASP A 353 -23.03 -5.97 26.13
CA ASP A 353 -22.64 -5.79 27.52
C ASP A 353 -21.93 -4.46 27.71
N LYS A 354 -22.42 -3.66 28.66
CA LYS A 354 -21.69 -2.49 29.15
C LYS A 354 -20.67 -2.97 30.17
N ILE A 355 -19.41 -2.64 29.95
CA ILE A 355 -18.38 -2.80 30.97
C ILE A 355 -17.85 -1.41 31.32
N SER A 356 -18.51 -0.77 32.28
CA SER A 356 -17.93 0.36 33.00
C SER A 356 -17.04 -0.19 34.12
N THR A 357 -15.73 -0.32 33.89
CA THR A 357 -14.83 -0.66 35.00
C THR A 357 -14.59 0.54 35.91
N LEU A 358 -14.98 0.41 37.19
CA LEU A 358 -14.43 1.01 38.43
C LEU A 358 -15.33 0.57 39.62
N PRO A 359 -14.87 0.22 40.84
CA PRO A 359 -13.52 0.20 41.44
C PRO A 359 -13.05 -1.22 41.90
N VAL A 360 -11.82 -1.36 42.43
CA VAL A 360 -11.48 -2.48 43.33
C VAL A 360 -10.83 -1.94 44.61
N TYR A 361 -11.54 -2.08 45.73
CA TYR A 361 -10.99 -2.23 47.09
C TYR A 361 -11.30 -3.71 47.48
N TYR A 362 -10.56 -4.50 48.28
CA TYR A 362 -9.63 -4.31 49.41
C TYR A 362 -8.67 -5.53 49.54
N GLU A 363 -7.48 -5.31 50.11
CA GLU A 363 -6.92 -6.01 51.29
C GLU A 363 -6.29 -4.86 52.09
N ASP A 364 -7.03 -4.12 52.90
CA ASP A 364 -7.16 -4.39 54.33
C ASP A 364 -8.62 -4.17 54.80
N GLU A 365 -9.42 -5.23 54.72
CA GLU A 365 -10.40 -5.54 55.77
C GLU A 365 -9.87 -6.75 56.58
N LEU A 366 -8.61 -6.65 57.05
CA LEU A 366 -8.06 -7.44 58.16
C LEU A 366 -7.01 -6.64 58.94
#